data_AF-A0A1I5I0M8-F1
#
_entry.id   AF-A0A1I5I0M8-F1
#
_cell.length_a   1.000
_cell.length_b   1.000
_cell.length_c   1.000
_cell.angle_alpha   90.00
_cell.angle_beta   90.00
_cell.angle_gamma   90.00
#
_symmetry.space_group_name_H-M   'P 1'
#
loop_
_entity.id
_entity.type
_entity.pdbx_description
1 polymer ?
#
loop_
_entity_poly.entity_id
_entity_poly.type
_entity_poly.pdbx_seq_one_letter_code
_entity_poly.pdbx_strand_id
1 'polypeptide(L)'
;MANRALPASRYFGALALIMALMYGLIFLTGTDRTPQLGLDLRGGTTVTLIARTPDGQPPAPEDLELARQIIEQRVNGIGVAEAEVVTEGESNIVISVPGDDGDQARELGQTAQLRFRPVVTGPEPAVVVEESPESAAPGDAATPTDAATPTDAASPSATTSDGAVSDPALDPDRPAVTQEEAAAQYATLTCDPEDNDGDVARSEDFVAACSEDGTTKYLLGPTIIEGTEIADASAGTDQTTGAWVVLLDFRSEGRATWADYTASNVGNNVAFTLDGRVVSAPTIQGAINGQTTITGDFDQESAEELANQLRYGALPLTFEQATAQSISTELGAEQLRAGLIAGAIGIALVFVYALVYYRLLGLVMIASLILSAVVVYASLVLLGREIGFTLSLAGIAGFIVAIGITADSFVVYFERLKDEIREGRTLRSAVPRAWVRARRTILSADAVSFLAAAILYWLAIGDVKGFAFTLGLSTVLDLVVVFLFTHPLMAVLARFRAFGQSRFSGLGQVDRTRRSAAPVVAADRQLVGAGSGAGRGPRASQDRSQA
;
A
#
# COMPACT_ATOMS: atom_id res chain seq x y z
N MET A 1 -27.16 -29.84 -28.31
CA MET A 1 -26.10 -29.31 -29.20
C MET A 1 -24.78 -29.94 -28.77
N ALA A 2 -24.11 -30.69 -29.65
CA ALA A 2 -22.84 -31.34 -29.34
C ALA A 2 -21.74 -30.27 -29.24
N ASN A 3 -21.33 -29.93 -28.01
CA ASN A 3 -20.17 -29.06 -27.77
C ASN A 3 -18.93 -29.73 -28.38
N ARG A 4 -18.54 -29.31 -29.59
CA ARG A 4 -17.23 -29.63 -30.16
C ARG A 4 -16.20 -28.96 -29.27
N ALA A 5 -15.56 -29.73 -28.39
CA ALA A 5 -14.39 -29.28 -27.66
C ALA A 5 -13.38 -28.72 -28.67
N LEU A 6 -12.92 -27.49 -28.44
CA LEU A 6 -11.92 -26.85 -29.29
C LEU A 6 -10.66 -27.74 -29.36
N PRO A 7 -9.96 -27.79 -30.50
CA PRO A 7 -8.70 -28.53 -30.60
C PRO A 7 -7.68 -27.96 -29.60
N ALA A 8 -6.96 -28.85 -28.91
CA ALA A 8 -5.97 -28.48 -27.89
C ALA A 8 -4.94 -27.44 -28.36
N SER A 9 -4.61 -27.42 -29.65
CA SER A 9 -3.71 -26.43 -30.26
C SER A 9 -4.18 -24.99 -30.12
N ARG A 10 -5.50 -24.72 -30.06
CA ARG A 10 -6.03 -23.37 -29.87
C ARG A 10 -5.79 -22.86 -28.44
N TYR A 11 -5.88 -23.75 -27.45
CA TYR A 11 -5.60 -23.38 -26.06
C TYR A 11 -4.12 -23.06 -25.85
N PHE A 12 -3.22 -23.92 -26.37
CA PHE A 12 -1.78 -23.63 -26.33
C PHE A 12 -1.41 -22.37 -27.14
N GLY A 13 -2.07 -22.14 -28.28
CA GLY A 13 -1.89 -20.92 -29.07
C GLY A 13 -2.32 -19.67 -28.31
N ALA A 14 -3.45 -19.72 -27.60
CA ALA A 14 -3.92 -18.62 -26.75
C ALA A 14 -2.97 -18.35 -25.59
N LEU A 15 -2.50 -19.40 -24.89
CA LEU A 15 -1.51 -19.27 -23.83
C LEU A 15 -0.19 -18.69 -24.34
N ALA A 16 0.31 -19.18 -25.49
CA ALA A 16 1.54 -18.67 -26.09
C ALA A 16 1.39 -17.21 -26.52
N LEU A 17 0.21 -16.80 -27.01
CA LEU A 17 -0.09 -15.40 -27.32
C LEU A 17 -0.07 -14.53 -26.05
N ILE A 18 -0.73 -14.97 -24.97
CA ILE A 18 -0.72 -14.26 -23.68
C ILE A 18 0.72 -14.09 -23.17
N MET A 19 1.50 -15.17 -23.18
CA MET A 19 2.90 -15.16 -22.78
C MET A 19 3.75 -14.24 -23.65
N ALA A 20 3.59 -14.30 -24.97
CA ALA A 20 4.31 -13.45 -25.91
C ALA A 20 3.93 -11.97 -25.73
N LEU A 21 2.68 -11.66 -25.39
CA LEU A 21 2.22 -10.31 -25.11
C LEU A 21 2.79 -9.80 -23.79
N MET A 22 2.73 -10.60 -22.72
CA MET A 22 3.28 -10.23 -21.41
C MET A 22 4.79 -10.00 -21.47
N TYR A 23 5.55 -10.98 -21.97
CA TYR A 23 7.00 -10.82 -22.11
C TYR A 23 7.38 -9.80 -23.20
N GLY A 24 6.57 -9.68 -24.25
CA GLY A 24 6.73 -8.62 -25.25
C GLY A 24 6.66 -7.24 -24.63
N LEU A 25 5.65 -6.97 -23.78
CA LEU A 25 5.56 -5.73 -23.01
C LEU A 25 6.79 -5.54 -22.13
N ILE A 26 7.18 -6.56 -21.34
CA ILE A 26 8.35 -6.46 -20.45
C ILE A 26 9.63 -6.04 -21.20
N PHE A 27 9.89 -6.64 -22.36
CA PHE A 27 11.12 -6.40 -23.13
C PHE A 27 11.06 -5.16 -24.02
N LEU A 28 9.87 -4.73 -24.48
CA LEU A 28 9.72 -3.60 -25.39
C LEU A 28 9.52 -2.26 -24.67
N THR A 29 8.93 -2.25 -23.47
CA THR A 29 8.53 -1.00 -22.80
C THR A 29 9.46 -0.55 -21.68
N GLY A 30 10.45 -1.36 -21.26
CA GLY A 30 11.30 -0.96 -20.13
C GLY A 30 12.61 -1.73 -19.98
N THR A 31 13.53 -1.11 -19.24
CA THR A 31 14.89 -1.60 -18.94
C THR A 31 14.90 -2.62 -17.81
N ASP A 32 14.07 -2.44 -16.78
CA ASP A 32 14.15 -3.19 -15.53
C ASP A 32 13.29 -4.45 -15.54
N ARG A 33 13.95 -5.60 -15.68
CA ARG A 33 13.27 -6.90 -15.89
C ARG A 33 12.92 -7.63 -14.60
N THR A 34 13.20 -7.01 -13.46
CA THR A 34 12.99 -7.57 -12.13
C THR A 34 11.74 -6.95 -11.50
N PRO A 35 10.96 -7.71 -10.72
CA PRO A 35 9.90 -7.14 -9.89
C PRO A 35 10.45 -6.04 -8.99
N GLN A 36 9.66 -4.98 -8.79
CA GLN A 36 9.93 -4.02 -7.73
C GLN A 36 9.69 -4.74 -6.38
N LEU A 37 10.57 -4.49 -5.41
CA LEU A 37 10.47 -5.09 -4.08
C LEU A 37 10.05 -3.99 -3.11
N GLY A 38 9.24 -4.34 -2.13
CA GLY A 38 8.82 -3.46 -1.05
C GLY A 38 9.97 -3.10 -0.12
N LEU A 39 9.75 -2.07 0.69
CA LEU A 39 10.72 -1.55 1.66
C LEU A 39 11.08 -2.59 2.72
N ASP A 40 10.16 -3.49 3.06
CA ASP A 40 10.41 -4.60 3.97
C ASP A 40 11.44 -5.62 3.42
N LEU A 41 11.69 -5.63 2.11
CA LEU A 41 12.69 -6.48 1.46
C LEU A 41 13.95 -5.72 1.03
N ARG A 42 13.87 -4.41 0.83
CA ARG A 42 14.99 -3.56 0.40
C ARG A 42 15.61 -2.73 1.54
N GLY A 43 14.89 -2.57 2.64
CA GLY A 43 15.11 -1.51 3.62
C GLY A 43 14.54 -0.17 3.16
N GLY A 44 14.16 0.67 4.10
CA GLY A 44 13.49 1.93 3.83
C GLY A 44 12.71 2.47 5.01
N THR A 45 12.21 3.69 4.84
CA THR A 45 11.25 4.32 5.75
C THR A 45 9.92 4.51 5.05
N THR A 46 8.87 3.99 5.67
CA THR A 46 7.48 4.22 5.26
C THR A 46 6.85 5.23 6.20
N VAL A 47 6.30 6.31 5.65
CA VAL A 47 5.56 7.34 6.39
C VAL A 47 4.14 7.37 5.84
N THR A 48 3.16 7.10 6.72
CA THR A 48 1.73 7.23 6.39
C THR A 48 1.20 8.55 6.94
N LEU A 49 0.78 9.42 6.03
CA LEU A 49 0.15 10.71 6.32
C LEU A 49 -1.37 10.58 6.19
N ILE A 50 -2.12 11.08 7.17
CA ILE A 50 -3.58 11.18 7.11
C ILE A 50 -3.93 12.64 6.86
N ALA A 51 -4.56 12.92 5.72
CA ALA A 51 -5.07 14.24 5.39
C ALA A 51 -6.24 14.62 6.31
N ARG A 52 -6.17 15.82 6.86
CA ARG A 52 -7.26 16.46 7.60
C ARG A 52 -7.73 17.70 6.83
N THR A 53 -9.04 17.88 6.74
CA THR A 53 -9.65 19.12 6.27
C THR A 53 -10.11 19.96 7.45
N PRO A 54 -10.14 21.31 7.34
CA PRO A 54 -10.65 22.18 8.40
C PRO A 54 -12.07 21.82 8.86
N ASP A 55 -12.90 21.33 7.95
CA ASP A 55 -14.30 20.96 8.20
C ASP A 55 -14.48 19.54 8.76
N GLY A 56 -13.39 18.78 8.95
CA GLY A 56 -13.42 17.39 9.38
C GLY A 56 -14.07 16.41 8.39
N GLN A 57 -14.33 16.85 7.16
CA GLN A 57 -14.86 16.02 6.07
C GLN A 57 -13.74 15.27 5.33
N PRO A 58 -14.05 14.19 4.61
CA PRO A 58 -13.08 13.56 3.71
C PRO A 58 -12.55 14.59 2.70
N PRO A 59 -11.22 14.67 2.48
CA PRO A 59 -10.63 15.61 1.54
C PRO A 59 -11.11 15.34 0.10
N ALA A 60 -11.18 16.41 -0.71
CA ALA A 60 -11.53 16.26 -2.11
C ALA A 60 -10.44 15.43 -2.83
N PRO A 61 -10.81 14.51 -3.75
CA PRO A 61 -9.83 13.69 -4.47
C PRO A 61 -8.80 14.52 -5.25
N GLU A 62 -9.20 15.71 -5.72
CA GLU A 62 -8.31 16.65 -6.42
C GLU A 62 -7.25 17.26 -5.50
N ASP A 63 -7.60 17.59 -4.26
CA ASP A 63 -6.65 18.14 -3.28
C ASP A 63 -5.68 17.07 -2.79
N LEU A 64 -6.15 15.83 -2.61
CA LEU A 64 -5.28 14.68 -2.31
C LEU A 64 -4.28 14.40 -3.42
N GLU A 65 -4.72 14.44 -4.68
CA GLU A 65 -3.85 14.22 -5.83
C GLU A 65 -2.84 15.37 -6.00
N LEU A 66 -3.26 16.61 -5.75
CA LEU A 66 -2.35 17.75 -5.72
C LEU A 66 -1.32 17.63 -4.60
N ALA A 67 -1.74 17.26 -3.39
CA ALA A 67 -0.84 17.02 -2.28
C ALA A 67 0.15 15.88 -2.58
N ARG A 68 -0.32 14.78 -3.18
CA ARG A 68 0.52 13.66 -3.64
C ARG A 68 1.60 14.16 -4.60
N GLN A 69 1.23 14.99 -5.57
CA GLN A 69 2.18 15.56 -6.55
C GLN A 69 3.21 16.49 -5.89
N ILE A 70 2.80 17.34 -4.95
CA ILE A 70 3.72 18.22 -4.22
C ILE A 70 4.71 17.40 -3.38
N ILE A 71 4.20 16.41 -2.64
CA ILE A 71 5.04 15.50 -1.84
C ILE A 71 6.01 14.76 -2.76
N GLU A 72 5.54 14.19 -3.87
CA GLU A 72 6.40 13.52 -4.86
C GLU A 72 7.51 14.45 -5.39
N GLN A 73 7.19 15.71 -5.67
CA GLN A 73 8.20 16.69 -6.09
C GLN A 73 9.21 17.01 -4.98
N ARG A 74 8.76 17.12 -3.72
CA ARG A 74 9.64 17.30 -2.56
C ARG A 74 10.59 16.12 -2.40
N VAL A 75 10.08 14.89 -2.48
CA VAL A 75 10.94 13.69 -2.32
C VAL A 75 11.99 13.61 -3.41
N ASN A 76 11.60 13.91 -4.66
CA ASN A 76 12.52 13.97 -5.78
C ASN A 76 13.57 15.10 -5.63
N GLY A 77 13.19 16.22 -5.00
CA GLY A 77 14.06 17.36 -4.73
C GLY A 77 15.16 17.10 -3.70
N ILE A 78 14.87 16.26 -2.71
CA ILE A 78 15.84 15.81 -1.70
C ILE A 78 16.87 14.84 -2.32
N GLY A 79 16.62 14.35 -3.53
CA GLY A 79 17.55 13.47 -4.26
C GLY A 79 17.42 12.00 -3.85
N VAL A 80 16.35 11.64 -3.13
CA VAL A 80 16.02 10.25 -2.84
C VAL A 80 15.56 9.58 -4.13
N ALA A 81 16.40 8.69 -4.67
CA ALA A 81 16.05 7.89 -5.83
C ALA A 81 15.00 6.82 -5.46
N GLU A 82 14.03 6.61 -6.34
CA GLU A 82 13.02 5.54 -6.24
C GLU A 82 12.02 5.67 -5.08
N ALA A 83 11.83 6.87 -4.51
CA ALA A 83 10.75 7.06 -3.56
C ALA A 83 9.38 6.95 -4.23
N GLU A 84 8.44 6.30 -3.54
CA GLU A 84 7.09 6.07 -4.03
C GLU A 84 6.09 6.83 -3.16
N VAL A 85 5.23 7.63 -3.80
CA VAL A 85 4.18 8.40 -3.12
C VAL A 85 2.83 7.96 -3.67
N VAL A 86 2.06 7.23 -2.86
CA VAL A 86 0.78 6.64 -3.26
C VAL A 86 -0.33 7.13 -2.34
N THR A 87 -1.47 7.52 -2.91
CA THR A 87 -2.69 7.75 -2.15
C THR A 87 -3.32 6.42 -1.75
N GLU A 88 -3.57 6.21 -0.46
CA GLU A 88 -4.24 5.03 0.07
C GLU A 88 -5.59 5.37 0.71
N GLY A 89 -6.65 4.70 0.27
CA GLY A 89 -7.99 4.94 0.80
C GLY A 89 -8.58 6.27 0.34
N GLU A 90 -9.37 6.91 1.22
CA GLU A 90 -10.04 8.19 0.93
C GLU A 90 -9.30 9.41 1.50
N SER A 91 -8.28 9.21 2.35
CA SER A 91 -7.63 10.30 3.09
C SER A 91 -6.13 10.12 3.32
N ASN A 92 -5.52 8.98 2.96
CA ASN A 92 -4.14 8.71 3.35
C ASN A 92 -3.18 8.88 2.17
N ILE A 93 -1.97 9.33 2.47
CA ILE A 93 -0.84 9.34 1.53
C ILE A 93 0.27 8.52 2.19
N VAL A 94 0.70 7.46 1.52
CA VAL A 94 1.79 6.60 1.96
C VAL A 94 3.03 6.97 1.15
N ILE A 95 4.06 7.42 1.85
CA ILE A 95 5.36 7.77 1.31
C ILE A 95 6.31 6.63 1.66
N SER A 96 6.96 6.07 0.66
CA SER A 96 7.90 4.97 0.80
C SER A 96 9.26 5.41 0.27
N VAL A 97 10.20 5.65 1.17
CA VAL A 97 11.58 6.09 0.88
C VAL A 97 12.51 4.88 1.07
N PRO A 98 13.09 4.31 0.00
CA PRO A 98 14.05 3.22 0.15
C PRO A 98 15.36 3.72 0.78
N GLY A 99 16.04 2.86 1.53
CA GLY A 99 17.33 3.18 2.16
C GLY A 99 17.23 3.69 3.62
N ASP A 100 18.27 4.38 4.07
CA ASP A 100 18.43 4.75 5.49
C ASP A 100 18.10 6.23 5.78
N ASP A 101 17.58 6.99 4.80
CA ASP A 101 17.26 8.43 4.90
C ASP A 101 15.92 8.71 5.62
N GLY A 102 15.65 7.97 6.70
CA GLY A 102 14.34 7.96 7.36
C GLY A 102 13.96 9.22 8.12
N ASP A 103 14.94 10.03 8.52
CA ASP A 103 14.69 11.30 9.22
C ASP A 103 14.16 12.36 8.24
N GLN A 104 14.80 12.51 7.08
CA GLN A 104 14.35 13.39 5.98
C GLN A 104 12.95 13.01 5.46
N ALA A 105 12.60 11.73 5.53
CA ALA A 105 11.29 11.26 5.10
C ALA A 105 10.13 11.74 6.00
N ARG A 106 10.38 12.03 7.29
CA ARG A 106 9.34 12.56 8.19
C ARG A 106 9.04 14.03 7.91
N GLU A 107 10.05 14.80 7.51
CA GLU A 107 9.94 16.22 7.19
C GLU A 107 9.09 16.46 5.93
N LEU A 108 8.99 15.46 5.04
CA LEU A 108 8.14 15.51 3.85
C LEU A 108 6.65 15.76 4.15
N GLY A 109 6.18 15.38 5.34
CA GLY A 109 4.79 15.55 5.77
C GLY A 109 4.46 16.92 6.39
N GLN A 110 5.44 17.82 6.54
CA GLN A 110 5.22 19.14 7.14
C GLN A 110 4.55 20.12 6.17
N THR A 111 3.71 21.02 6.69
CA THR A 111 2.87 21.89 5.88
C THR A 111 3.56 23.11 5.29
N ALA A 112 4.83 23.43 5.58
CA ALA A 112 5.65 24.46 4.91
C ALA A 112 4.92 25.78 4.49
N GLN A 113 3.99 26.28 5.30
CA GLN A 113 3.25 27.50 4.98
C GLN A 113 4.08 28.74 5.28
N LEU A 114 4.79 29.25 4.26
CA LEU A 114 5.55 30.48 4.39
C LEU A 114 4.65 31.72 4.25
N ARG A 115 4.78 32.65 5.18
CA ARG A 115 4.13 33.97 5.15
C ARG A 115 5.12 35.06 5.52
N PHE A 116 4.99 36.20 4.85
CA PHE A 116 5.76 37.41 5.10
C PHE A 116 4.89 38.37 5.89
N ARG A 117 5.25 38.65 7.14
CA ARG A 117 4.41 39.46 8.04
C ARG A 117 5.20 40.64 8.61
N PRO A 118 4.60 41.83 8.72
CA PRO A 118 5.24 42.97 9.36
C PRO A 118 5.39 42.69 10.85
N VAL A 119 6.54 43.02 11.43
CA VAL A 119 6.71 42.99 12.88
C VAL A 119 6.10 44.26 13.46
N VAL A 120 5.07 44.10 14.28
CA VAL A 120 4.38 45.19 14.97
C VAL A 120 5.08 45.50 16.30
N THR A 121 5.43 44.44 17.05
CA THR A 121 6.15 44.51 18.33
C THR A 121 7.14 43.34 18.43
N GLY A 122 8.28 43.56 19.09
CA GLY A 122 9.38 42.59 19.23
C GLY A 122 10.61 42.97 18.39
N PRO A 123 11.72 42.21 18.49
CA PRO A 123 11.91 41.01 19.30
C PRO A 123 11.94 41.31 20.81
N GLU A 124 11.25 40.49 21.60
CA GLU A 124 11.33 40.48 23.07
C GLU A 124 11.67 39.06 23.54
N PRO A 125 12.55 38.90 24.55
CA PRO A 125 12.85 37.59 25.09
C PRO A 125 11.58 36.93 25.66
N ALA A 126 11.38 35.65 25.34
CA ALA A 126 10.36 34.85 25.96
C ALA A 126 10.66 34.76 27.48
N VAL A 127 9.64 35.01 28.31
CA VAL A 127 9.82 34.97 29.78
C VAL A 127 9.90 33.51 30.19
N VAL A 128 11.11 33.00 30.35
CA VAL A 128 11.35 31.66 30.94
C VAL A 128 10.97 31.76 32.42
N VAL A 129 9.90 31.11 32.83
CA VAL A 129 9.63 30.90 34.26
C VAL A 129 10.64 29.86 34.73
N GLU A 130 11.81 30.29 35.21
CA GLU A 130 12.69 29.41 35.97
C GLU A 130 11.94 28.97 37.24
N GLU A 131 11.43 27.74 37.27
CA GLU A 131 11.15 27.07 38.53
C GLU A 131 12.47 26.93 39.30
N SER A 132 12.71 27.86 40.24
CA SER A 132 13.73 27.69 41.28
C SER A 132 13.44 26.40 42.03
N PRO A 133 14.36 25.41 42.05
CA PRO A 133 14.15 24.21 42.85
C PRO A 133 14.27 24.61 44.32
N GLU A 134 13.15 24.57 45.02
CA GLU A 134 13.11 24.70 46.48
C GLU A 134 13.98 23.59 47.08
N SER A 135 15.03 24.04 47.78
CA SER A 135 16.04 23.25 48.46
C SER A 135 15.41 22.18 49.39
N ALA A 136 15.36 20.93 48.94
CA ALA A 136 15.05 19.79 49.80
C ALA A 136 16.19 19.54 50.81
N ALA A 137 15.93 19.84 52.08
CA ALA A 137 16.75 19.42 53.20
C ALA A 137 16.61 17.89 53.43
N PRO A 138 17.69 17.17 53.81
CA PRO A 138 17.65 15.72 54.01
C PRO A 138 17.15 15.37 55.42
N GLY A 139 16.14 14.51 55.51
CA GLY A 139 15.58 14.00 56.76
C GLY A 139 15.43 12.47 56.74
N ASP A 140 16.30 11.84 57.52
CA ASP A 140 16.50 10.46 57.94
C ASP A 140 15.52 9.30 57.64
N ALA A 141 16.18 8.13 57.61
CA ALA A 141 15.71 6.77 57.43
C ALA A 141 14.74 6.22 58.50
N ALA A 142 13.85 5.29 58.09
CA ALA A 142 13.59 4.05 58.82
C ALA A 142 12.93 2.95 57.94
N THR A 143 13.43 1.74 58.18
CA THR A 143 13.34 0.41 57.52
C THR A 143 11.98 -0.34 57.60
N PRO A 144 11.82 -1.59 57.09
CA PRO A 144 10.70 -2.05 56.24
C PRO A 144 9.72 -3.01 56.95
N THR A 145 8.60 -3.39 56.31
CA THR A 145 7.82 -4.60 56.67
C THR A 145 7.02 -5.13 55.46
N ASP A 146 6.86 -6.46 55.47
CA ASP A 146 6.47 -7.43 54.45
C ASP A 146 5.14 -7.33 53.67
N ALA A 147 5.23 -7.95 52.50
CA ALA A 147 4.27 -8.67 51.63
C ALA A 147 2.79 -8.88 52.05
N ALA A 148 1.87 -8.62 51.09
CA ALA A 148 0.80 -9.54 50.68
C ALA A 148 0.12 -9.08 49.36
N THR A 149 -0.17 -10.04 48.47
CA THR A 149 -0.83 -9.89 47.15
C THR A 149 -2.38 -10.04 47.26
N PRO A 150 -3.15 -10.03 46.15
CA PRO A 150 -4.10 -8.99 45.72
C PRO A 150 -5.60 -9.33 46.00
N THR A 151 -6.52 -8.36 45.92
CA THR A 151 -7.94 -8.57 45.50
C THR A 151 -8.67 -7.23 45.29
N ASP A 152 -9.22 -7.09 44.09
CA ASP A 152 -10.39 -6.37 43.57
C ASP A 152 -11.09 -5.19 44.30
N ALA A 153 -11.41 -4.22 43.43
CA ALA A 153 -12.64 -3.43 43.33
C ALA A 153 -13.03 -2.45 44.43
N ALA A 154 -12.84 -1.16 44.16
CA ALA A 154 -13.89 -0.13 44.16
C ALA A 154 -13.30 1.24 43.80
N SER A 155 -13.70 1.78 42.65
CA SER A 155 -13.48 3.18 42.29
C SER A 155 -14.75 3.96 42.64
N PRO A 156 -14.70 4.98 43.51
CA PRO A 156 -15.74 6.00 43.58
C PRO A 156 -15.31 7.24 42.78
N SER A 157 -16.26 7.73 41.99
CA SER A 157 -16.23 8.97 41.23
C SER A 157 -15.78 10.19 42.05
N ALA A 158 -15.01 11.07 41.41
CA ALA A 158 -15.10 12.50 41.65
C ALA A 158 -14.99 13.25 40.32
N THR A 159 -16.07 13.97 40.02
CA THR A 159 -16.30 14.87 38.90
C THR A 159 -15.61 16.22 39.16
N THR A 160 -14.82 16.72 38.21
CA THR A 160 -14.62 18.14 37.85
C THR A 160 -13.96 18.14 36.46
N SER A 161 -14.73 18.35 35.39
CA SER A 161 -15.10 19.64 34.79
C SER A 161 -14.02 20.20 33.88
N ASP A 162 -14.32 20.14 32.58
CA ASP A 162 -13.92 21.01 31.48
C ASP A 162 -12.49 21.57 31.42
N GLY A 163 -11.80 21.08 30.39
CA GLY A 163 -10.64 21.69 29.77
C GLY A 163 -10.33 20.91 28.50
N ALA A 164 -11.33 20.70 27.64
CA ALA A 164 -11.09 20.23 26.29
C ALA A 164 -10.25 21.30 25.60
N VAL A 165 -8.95 21.03 25.46
CA VAL A 165 -8.10 21.68 24.45
C VAL A 165 -8.71 21.25 23.13
N SER A 166 -9.66 22.06 22.68
CA SER A 166 -10.23 21.97 21.35
C SER A 166 -9.18 22.61 20.46
N ASP A 167 -8.57 21.81 19.60
CA ASP A 167 -7.93 22.28 18.37
C ASP A 167 -8.75 23.48 17.84
N PRO A 168 -8.17 24.65 17.60
CA PRO A 168 -8.84 25.68 16.83
C PRO A 168 -8.93 25.17 15.40
N ALA A 169 -9.94 24.34 15.12
CA ALA A 169 -10.42 24.17 13.76
C ALA A 169 -10.62 25.60 13.19
N LEU A 170 -9.97 25.88 12.08
CA LEU A 170 -10.09 27.12 11.33
C LEU A 170 -11.56 27.26 10.88
N ASP A 171 -12.42 27.83 11.73
CA ASP A 171 -13.76 28.27 11.34
C ASP A 171 -13.60 29.37 10.28
N PRO A 172 -13.95 29.11 9.01
CA PRO A 172 -13.74 30.07 7.92
C PRO A 172 -14.60 31.33 8.07
N ASP A 173 -15.65 31.30 8.91
CA ASP A 173 -16.56 32.41 9.14
C ASP A 173 -16.19 33.26 10.38
N ARG A 174 -15.12 32.92 11.10
CA ARG A 174 -14.67 33.69 12.27
C ARG A 174 -14.09 35.06 11.84
N PRO A 175 -14.41 36.16 12.53
CA PRO A 175 -13.84 37.47 12.22
C PRO A 175 -12.31 37.45 12.33
N ALA A 176 -11.62 38.28 11.53
CA ALA A 176 -10.16 38.42 11.59
C ALA A 176 -9.70 38.81 13.00
N VAL A 177 -8.67 38.14 13.51
CA VAL A 177 -8.08 38.42 14.83
C VAL A 177 -7.51 39.84 14.79
N THR A 178 -8.01 40.68 15.70
CA THR A 178 -7.60 42.08 15.78
C THR A 178 -6.24 42.23 16.44
N GLN A 179 -5.58 43.36 16.20
CA GLN A 179 -4.30 43.68 16.84
C GLN A 179 -4.37 43.67 18.37
N GLU A 180 -5.50 44.08 18.95
CA GLU A 180 -5.68 44.12 20.42
C GLU A 180 -5.75 42.71 21.02
N GLU A 181 -6.46 41.79 20.35
CA GLU A 181 -6.56 40.39 20.75
C GLU A 181 -5.19 39.68 20.63
N ALA A 182 -4.50 39.88 19.50
CA ALA A 182 -3.15 39.33 19.31
C ALA A 182 -2.12 39.94 20.28
N ALA A 183 -2.25 41.22 20.64
CA ALA A 183 -1.40 41.85 21.64
C ALA A 183 -1.64 41.28 23.05
N ALA A 184 -2.89 40.92 23.37
CA ALA A 184 -3.20 40.22 24.62
C ALA A 184 -2.57 38.82 24.66
N GLN A 185 -2.64 38.07 23.56
CA GLN A 185 -1.96 36.77 23.42
C GLN A 185 -0.43 36.93 23.54
N TYR A 186 0.15 37.92 22.85
CA TYR A 186 1.57 38.24 22.93
C TYR A 186 2.03 38.55 24.36
N ALA A 187 1.21 39.23 25.16
CA ALA A 187 1.55 39.55 26.54
C ALA A 187 1.70 38.29 27.41
N THR A 188 0.91 37.24 27.15
CA THR A 188 0.93 35.98 27.91
C THR A 188 1.77 34.88 27.26
N LEU A 189 2.24 35.06 26.02
CA LEU A 189 3.02 34.08 25.28
C LEU A 189 4.37 33.84 25.96
N THR A 190 4.62 32.58 26.32
CA THR A 190 5.82 32.09 27.03
C THR A 190 6.80 31.36 26.12
N CYS A 191 6.39 31.00 24.91
CA CYS A 191 7.18 30.21 23.98
C CYS A 191 7.67 28.86 24.54
N ASP A 192 6.84 28.18 25.35
CA ASP A 192 7.13 26.83 25.83
C ASP A 192 7.06 25.80 24.67
N PRO A 193 8.09 24.97 24.44
CA PRO A 193 8.11 23.98 23.36
C PRO A 193 6.94 22.98 23.37
N GLU A 194 6.27 22.75 24.51
CA GLU A 194 5.11 21.83 24.58
C GLU A 194 3.76 22.46 24.19
N ASP A 195 3.64 23.80 24.23
CA ASP A 195 2.38 24.54 23.94
C ASP A 195 2.45 25.36 22.64
N ASN A 196 3.59 25.35 21.93
CA ASN A 196 3.80 26.08 20.67
C ASN A 196 3.54 25.20 19.43
N ASP A 197 2.40 24.51 19.38
CA ASP A 197 1.90 24.04 18.10
C ASP A 197 1.60 25.29 17.27
N GLY A 198 2.39 25.50 16.21
CA GLY A 198 2.32 26.68 15.36
C GLY A 198 0.98 26.75 14.66
N ASP A 199 -0.02 27.28 15.35
CA ASP A 199 -1.37 27.36 14.83
C ASP A 199 -1.34 28.23 13.58
N VAL A 200 -1.77 27.64 12.46
CA VAL A 200 -1.59 28.20 11.15
C VAL A 200 -2.61 29.33 10.97
N ALA A 201 -2.24 30.51 11.41
CA ALA A 201 -3.11 31.68 11.39
C ALA A 201 -3.42 32.15 9.96
N ARG A 202 -4.65 32.64 9.74
CA ARG A 202 -5.08 33.14 8.43
C ARG A 202 -4.28 34.37 8.03
N SER A 203 -4.24 34.62 6.73
CA SER A 203 -3.46 35.70 6.14
C SER A 203 -3.88 37.08 6.65
N GLU A 204 -5.14 37.26 7.04
CA GLU A 204 -5.70 38.51 7.57
C GLU A 204 -5.56 38.71 9.08
N ASP A 205 -5.19 37.66 9.82
CA ASP A 205 -5.09 37.70 11.29
C ASP A 205 -3.80 38.42 11.74
N PHE A 206 -3.89 39.18 12.83
CA PHE A 206 -2.73 39.52 13.65
C PHE A 206 -2.36 38.31 14.52
N VAL A 207 -1.06 38.06 14.70
CA VAL A 207 -0.56 36.81 15.30
C VAL A 207 0.52 37.09 16.32
N ALA A 208 0.44 36.48 17.50
CA ALA A 208 1.56 36.38 18.42
C ALA A 208 2.33 35.08 18.09
N ALA A 209 3.60 35.19 17.71
CA ALA A 209 4.39 34.06 17.26
C ALA A 209 5.75 34.01 17.97
N CYS A 210 6.24 32.81 18.21
CA CYS A 210 7.57 32.56 18.74
C CYS A 210 8.58 32.38 17.61
N SER A 211 9.85 32.70 17.87
CA SER A 211 10.95 32.22 17.04
C SER A 211 11.06 30.71 17.11
N GLU A 212 11.64 30.13 16.07
CA GLU A 212 11.83 28.69 15.94
C GLU A 212 12.64 28.07 17.09
N ASP A 213 13.59 28.82 17.64
CA ASP A 213 14.37 28.44 18.82
C ASP A 213 13.63 28.66 20.16
N GLY A 214 12.40 29.19 20.11
CA GLY A 214 11.58 29.49 21.29
C GLY A 214 12.09 30.63 22.16
N THR A 215 13.17 31.32 21.78
CA THR A 215 13.83 32.29 22.67
C THR A 215 13.21 33.68 22.63
N THR A 216 12.52 34.02 21.54
CA THR A 216 11.96 35.36 21.32
C THR A 216 10.51 35.28 20.85
N LYS A 217 9.72 36.29 21.21
CA LYS A 217 8.35 36.45 20.74
C LYS A 217 8.17 37.70 19.90
N TYR A 218 7.22 37.64 18.98
CA TYR A 218 6.87 38.70 18.03
C TYR A 218 5.36 38.88 17.99
N LEU A 219 4.92 40.13 17.89
CA LEU A 219 3.57 40.46 17.45
C LEU A 219 3.64 40.79 15.96
N LEU A 220 2.95 40.01 15.15
CA LEU A 220 2.97 40.07 13.71
C LEU A 220 1.65 40.61 13.19
N GLY A 221 1.73 41.44 12.14
CA GLY A 221 0.56 41.90 11.42
C GLY A 221 0.08 40.92 10.34
N PRO A 222 -0.93 41.35 9.55
CA PRO A 222 -1.44 40.59 8.42
C PRO A 222 -0.35 40.28 7.38
N THR A 223 -0.57 39.22 6.62
CA THR A 223 0.37 38.73 5.61
C THR A 223 0.48 39.70 4.45
N ILE A 224 1.71 40.04 4.09
CA ILE A 224 2.06 40.89 2.95
C ILE A 224 2.13 40.03 1.69
N ILE A 225 2.82 38.88 1.81
CA ILE A 225 3.06 37.92 0.73
C ILE A 225 2.95 36.51 1.30
N GLU A 226 2.28 35.64 0.57
CA GLU A 226 2.20 34.20 0.84
C GLU A 226 3.25 33.43 0.05
N GLY A 227 3.62 32.24 0.52
CA GLY A 227 4.54 31.34 -0.17
C GLY A 227 4.06 30.91 -1.58
N THR A 228 2.76 31.07 -1.88
CA THR A 228 2.18 30.84 -3.22
C THR A 228 2.78 31.74 -4.30
N GLU A 229 3.31 32.90 -3.91
CA GLU A 229 3.97 33.86 -4.81
C GLU A 229 5.45 33.54 -5.07
N ILE A 230 5.99 32.46 -4.50
CA ILE A 230 7.36 32.01 -4.74
C ILE A 230 7.41 31.29 -6.10
N ALA A 231 8.41 31.64 -6.90
CA ALA A 231 8.72 31.03 -8.18
C ALA A 231 9.82 29.98 -8.04
N ASP A 232 10.85 30.27 -7.23
CA ASP A 232 11.93 29.33 -6.92
C ASP A 232 12.56 29.66 -5.56
N ALA A 233 13.14 28.66 -4.93
CA ALA A 233 13.90 28.77 -3.69
C ALA A 233 15.15 27.91 -3.78
N SER A 234 16.28 28.44 -3.32
CA SER A 234 17.57 27.73 -3.35
C SER A 234 18.41 28.06 -2.12
N ALA A 235 19.17 27.08 -1.64
CA ALA A 235 20.19 27.31 -0.62
C ALA A 235 21.47 27.86 -1.28
N GLY A 236 22.15 28.75 -0.59
CA GLY A 236 23.44 29.26 -1.01
C GLY A 236 24.17 29.94 0.14
N THR A 237 25.30 30.57 -0.18
CA THR A 237 26.11 31.28 0.81
C THR A 237 26.15 32.76 0.48
N ASP A 238 25.99 33.60 1.50
CA ASP A 238 26.25 35.04 1.36
C ASP A 238 27.74 35.26 1.05
N GLN A 239 28.03 35.97 -0.04
CA GLN A 239 29.40 36.21 -0.52
C GLN A 239 30.23 37.09 0.43
N THR A 240 29.57 37.83 1.33
CA THR A 240 30.22 38.78 2.24
C THR A 240 30.58 38.11 3.57
N THR A 241 29.64 37.35 4.13
CA THR A 241 29.77 36.76 5.47
C THR A 241 30.19 35.28 5.40
N GLY A 242 29.96 34.61 4.27
CA GLY A 242 30.12 33.16 4.12
C GLY A 242 29.05 32.34 4.84
N ALA A 243 28.02 32.98 5.42
CA ALA A 243 26.93 32.31 6.10
C ALA A 243 25.97 31.66 5.09
N TRP A 244 25.36 30.54 5.47
CA TRP A 244 24.30 29.91 4.68
C TRP A 244 23.02 30.75 4.73
N VAL A 245 22.38 30.87 3.58
CA VAL A 245 21.17 31.67 3.39
C VAL A 245 20.24 30.97 2.40
N VAL A 246 18.94 31.26 2.51
CA VAL A 246 17.96 30.80 1.52
C VAL A 246 17.61 31.96 0.58
N LEU A 247 17.83 31.74 -0.71
CA LEU A 247 17.57 32.70 -1.77
C LEU A 247 16.20 32.41 -2.39
N LEU A 248 15.35 33.44 -2.41
CA LEU A 248 13.99 33.37 -2.90
C LEU A 248 13.78 34.25 -4.13
N ASP A 249 13.18 33.66 -5.15
CA ASP A 249 12.69 34.36 -6.33
C ASP A 249 11.17 34.38 -6.35
N PHE A 250 10.60 35.58 -6.40
CA PHE A 250 9.16 35.74 -6.50
C PHE A 250 8.67 35.67 -7.95
N ARG A 251 7.39 35.33 -8.11
CA ARG A 251 6.62 35.54 -9.34
C ARG A 251 6.47 37.04 -9.60
N SER A 252 5.97 37.42 -10.78
CA SER A 252 5.91 38.83 -11.18
C SER A 252 5.05 39.70 -10.26
N GLU A 253 3.94 39.15 -9.75
CA GLU A 253 3.03 39.86 -8.84
C GLU A 253 3.64 40.00 -7.45
N GLY A 254 4.05 38.88 -6.82
CA GLY A 254 4.79 38.91 -5.56
C GLY A 254 6.02 39.83 -5.57
N ARG A 255 6.80 39.84 -6.66
CA ARG A 255 7.98 40.72 -6.79
C ARG A 255 7.61 42.21 -6.75
N ALA A 256 6.51 42.60 -7.39
CA ALA A 256 6.04 43.99 -7.38
C ALA A 256 5.56 44.40 -5.98
N THR A 257 4.71 43.57 -5.36
CA THR A 257 4.21 43.79 -4.00
C THR A 257 5.36 43.88 -2.99
N TRP A 258 6.37 43.00 -3.12
CA TRP A 258 7.53 42.99 -2.23
C TRP A 258 8.41 44.23 -2.39
N ALA A 259 8.64 44.66 -3.63
CA ALA A 259 9.41 45.85 -3.93
C ALA A 259 8.75 47.12 -3.36
N ASP A 260 7.44 47.26 -3.56
CA ASP A 260 6.67 48.41 -3.07
C ASP A 260 6.63 48.45 -1.54
N TYR A 261 6.43 47.29 -0.90
CA TYR A 261 6.42 47.17 0.55
C TYR A 261 7.78 47.51 1.16
N THR A 262 8.86 46.91 0.66
CA THR A 262 10.22 47.15 1.19
C THR A 262 10.69 48.58 0.96
N ALA A 263 10.32 49.21 -0.16
CA ALA A 263 10.62 50.62 -0.43
C ALA A 263 9.96 51.57 0.58
N SER A 264 8.77 51.22 1.07
CA SER A 264 7.98 52.06 1.97
C SER A 264 8.28 51.82 3.46
N ASN A 265 8.97 50.72 3.79
CA ASN A 265 9.18 50.25 5.17
C ASN A 265 10.65 50.08 5.54
N VAL A 266 11.55 50.87 4.93
CA VAL A 266 12.98 50.84 5.26
C VAL A 266 13.20 51.16 6.74
N GLY A 267 13.95 50.30 7.42
CA GLY A 267 14.23 50.38 8.86
C GLY A 267 13.26 49.58 9.75
N ASN A 268 12.15 49.06 9.21
CA ASN A 268 11.24 48.18 9.95
C ASN A 268 11.66 46.71 9.80
N ASN A 269 11.25 45.87 10.75
CA ASN A 269 11.46 44.41 10.69
C ASN A 269 10.31 43.73 9.95
N VAL A 270 10.65 42.70 9.18
CA VAL A 270 9.70 41.81 8.53
C VAL A 270 10.00 40.38 8.93
N ALA A 271 9.01 39.68 9.45
CA ALA A 271 9.13 38.29 9.86
C ALA A 271 8.77 37.36 8.70
N PHE A 272 9.59 36.34 8.52
CA PHE A 272 9.30 35.19 7.67
C PHE A 272 8.82 34.07 8.60
N THR A 273 7.54 33.73 8.50
CA THR A 273 6.93 32.69 9.33
C THR A 273 6.67 31.43 8.53
N LEU A 274 7.09 30.28 9.04
CA LEU A 274 6.81 28.96 8.48
C LEU A 274 5.92 28.20 9.46
N ASP A 275 4.73 27.79 9.02
CA ASP A 275 3.74 27.06 9.85
C ASP A 275 3.53 27.74 11.22
N GLY A 276 3.36 29.07 11.23
CA GLY A 276 3.10 29.86 12.44
C GLY A 276 4.34 30.22 13.29
N ARG A 277 5.51 29.67 13.02
CA ARG A 277 6.77 29.98 13.74
C ARG A 277 7.64 30.98 12.96
N VAL A 278 8.32 31.90 13.66
CA VAL A 278 9.22 32.88 13.04
C VAL A 278 10.58 32.22 12.78
N VAL A 279 10.89 31.98 11.50
CA VAL A 279 12.19 31.45 11.06
C VAL A 279 13.25 32.56 11.15
N SER A 280 12.92 33.77 10.70
CA SER A 280 13.77 34.94 10.88
C SER A 280 13.00 36.25 10.72
N ALA A 281 13.53 37.33 11.31
CA ALA A 281 12.91 38.65 11.29
C ALA A 281 13.90 39.79 10.97
N PRO A 282 14.53 39.80 9.78
CA PRO A 282 15.53 40.80 9.43
C PRO A 282 14.94 42.22 9.30
N THR A 283 15.81 43.22 9.45
CA THR A 283 15.47 44.62 9.20
C THR A 283 15.58 44.94 7.70
N ILE A 284 14.60 45.65 7.16
CA ILE A 284 14.58 46.09 5.77
C ILE A 284 15.63 47.20 5.56
N GLN A 285 16.68 46.90 4.81
CA GLN A 285 17.78 47.85 4.56
C GLN A 285 17.51 48.78 3.37
N GLY A 286 16.61 48.41 2.47
CA GLY A 286 16.26 49.16 1.27
C GLY A 286 15.22 48.43 0.42
N ALA A 287 14.81 49.05 -0.69
CA ALA A 287 13.87 48.45 -1.63
C ALA A 287 14.50 47.23 -2.33
N ILE A 288 13.81 46.09 -2.28
CA ILE A 288 14.26 44.83 -2.89
C ILE A 288 13.48 44.59 -4.18
N ASN A 289 14.15 44.82 -5.32
CA ASN A 289 13.57 44.61 -6.65
C ASN A 289 13.98 43.26 -7.29
N GLY A 290 14.89 42.54 -6.66
CA GLY A 290 15.49 41.30 -7.16
C GLY A 290 15.22 40.11 -6.25
N GLN A 291 16.17 39.19 -6.21
CA GLN A 291 16.13 38.03 -5.32
C GLN A 291 16.13 38.48 -3.86
N THR A 292 15.32 37.82 -3.03
CA THR A 292 15.24 38.09 -1.58
C THR A 292 16.04 37.02 -0.84
N THR A 293 16.72 37.41 0.23
CA THR A 293 17.54 36.51 1.03
C THR A 293 16.93 36.37 2.42
N ILE A 294 16.62 35.13 2.81
CA ILE A 294 16.28 34.76 4.18
C ILE A 294 17.60 34.45 4.90
N THR A 295 17.86 35.20 5.96
CA THR A 295 19.06 35.08 6.80
C THR A 295 18.68 34.53 8.16
N GLY A 296 19.47 33.61 8.71
CA GLY A 296 19.28 33.02 10.02
C GLY A 296 20.52 32.23 10.42
N ASP A 297 20.45 31.49 11.52
CA ASP A 297 21.53 30.60 11.98
C ASP A 297 21.48 29.26 11.25
N PHE A 298 21.52 29.29 9.91
CA PHE A 298 21.46 28.11 9.07
C PHE A 298 22.85 27.49 8.87
N ASP A 299 22.87 26.16 8.79
CA ASP A 299 23.94 25.39 8.17
C ASP A 299 23.55 24.96 6.75
N GLN A 300 24.37 24.14 6.10
CA GLN A 300 24.10 23.69 4.73
C GLN A 300 22.80 22.87 4.66
N GLU A 301 22.63 21.94 5.59
CA GLU A 301 21.54 20.97 5.58
C GLU A 301 20.20 21.65 5.84
N SER A 302 20.12 22.45 6.91
CA SER A 302 18.92 23.23 7.24
C SER A 302 18.54 24.26 6.17
N ALA A 303 19.53 24.89 5.49
CA ALA A 303 19.25 25.80 4.38
C ALA A 303 18.72 25.07 3.14
N GLU A 304 19.30 23.91 2.80
CA GLU A 304 18.84 23.07 1.69
C GLU A 304 17.44 22.52 1.95
N GLU A 305 17.16 22.07 3.18
CA GLU A 305 15.86 21.60 3.61
C GLU A 305 14.80 22.71 3.50
N LEU A 306 15.04 23.87 4.11
CA LEU A 306 14.13 25.00 4.05
C LEU A 306 13.90 25.45 2.60
N ALA A 307 14.96 25.54 1.78
CA ALA A 307 14.82 25.87 0.36
C ALA A 307 13.94 24.87 -0.38
N ASN A 308 14.12 23.57 -0.15
CA ASN A 308 13.29 22.53 -0.76
C ASN A 308 11.83 22.64 -0.31
N GLN A 309 11.57 22.84 0.98
CA GLN A 309 10.22 23.03 1.50
C GLN A 309 9.50 24.22 0.83
N LEU A 310 10.21 25.34 0.65
CA LEU A 310 9.67 26.56 0.05
C LEU A 310 9.50 26.47 -1.47
N ARG A 311 10.38 25.74 -2.16
CA ARG A 311 10.39 25.60 -3.62
C ARG A 311 9.14 24.92 -4.17
N TYR A 312 8.69 23.86 -3.48
CA TYR A 312 7.58 23.03 -3.92
C TYR A 312 6.21 23.54 -3.42
N GLY A 313 6.20 24.60 -2.62
CA GLY A 313 4.99 25.26 -2.12
C GLY A 313 4.31 24.53 -0.96
N ALA A 314 3.30 25.17 -0.36
CA ALA A 314 2.54 24.61 0.76
C ALA A 314 1.59 23.49 0.30
N LEU A 315 1.34 22.54 1.20
CA LEU A 315 0.36 21.47 0.95
C LEU A 315 -1.08 22.05 1.05
N PRO A 316 -2.00 21.63 0.16
CA PRO A 316 -3.39 22.11 0.19
C PRO A 316 -4.20 21.54 1.38
N LEU A 317 -3.66 20.50 2.03
CA LEU A 317 -4.25 19.79 3.15
C LEU A 317 -3.24 19.75 4.30
N THR A 318 -3.75 19.74 5.53
CA THR A 318 -2.92 19.44 6.70
C THR A 318 -2.82 17.93 6.86
N PHE A 319 -1.67 17.45 7.30
CA PHE A 319 -1.42 16.03 7.45
C PHE A 319 -1.02 15.70 8.89
N GLU A 320 -1.62 14.64 9.43
CA GLU A 320 -1.17 14.02 10.66
C GLU A 320 -0.37 12.76 10.33
N GLN A 321 0.77 12.58 10.97
CA GLN A 321 1.59 11.37 10.80
C GLN A 321 0.98 10.23 11.62
N ALA A 322 0.41 9.24 10.94
CA ALA A 322 -0.22 8.10 11.60
C ALA A 322 0.78 7.02 12.03
N THR A 323 1.79 6.76 11.19
CA THR A 323 2.80 5.74 11.48
C THR A 323 4.06 5.99 10.63
N ALA A 324 5.23 6.05 11.28
CA ALA A 324 6.53 6.02 10.63
C ALA A 324 7.24 4.72 11.02
N GLN A 325 7.57 3.89 10.04
CA GLN A 325 8.31 2.64 10.26
C GLN A 325 9.57 2.67 9.41
N SER A 326 10.73 2.57 10.06
CA SER A 326 12.02 2.39 9.39
C SER A 326 12.48 0.94 9.56
N ILE A 327 12.88 0.34 8.43
CA ILE A 327 13.44 -1.00 8.36
C ILE A 327 14.83 -0.88 7.74
N SER A 328 15.84 -1.44 8.38
CA SER A 328 17.20 -1.41 7.85
C SER A 328 17.33 -2.26 6.58
N THR A 329 18.19 -1.79 5.68
CA THR A 329 18.54 -2.48 4.42
C THR A 329 19.08 -3.89 4.64
N GLU A 330 19.87 -4.10 5.70
CA GLU A 330 20.41 -5.42 6.06
C GLU A 330 19.31 -6.42 6.44
N LEU A 331 18.34 -5.98 7.25
CA LEU A 331 17.25 -6.84 7.71
C LEU A 331 16.35 -7.25 6.54
N GLY A 332 16.02 -6.32 5.63
CA GLY A 332 15.19 -6.62 4.47
C GLY A 332 15.83 -7.65 3.54
N ALA A 333 17.13 -7.52 3.25
CA ALA A 333 17.86 -8.45 2.40
C ALA A 333 17.93 -9.86 3.01
N GLU A 334 18.12 -9.96 4.33
CA GLU A 334 18.12 -11.25 5.04
C GLU A 334 16.73 -11.91 5.01
N GLN A 335 15.67 -11.13 5.23
CA GLN A 335 14.30 -11.63 5.17
C GLN A 335 13.89 -12.10 3.77
N LEU A 336 14.26 -11.37 2.71
CA LEU A 336 14.06 -11.80 1.33
C LEU A 336 14.74 -13.16 1.08
N ARG A 337 16.00 -13.28 1.50
CA ARG A 337 16.76 -14.53 1.32
C ARG A 337 16.11 -15.68 2.08
N ALA A 338 15.70 -15.46 3.32
CA ALA A 338 15.01 -16.48 4.13
C ALA A 338 13.68 -16.90 3.48
N GLY A 339 12.88 -15.95 3.00
CA GLY A 339 11.62 -16.20 2.30
C GLY A 339 11.81 -17.01 1.01
N LEU A 340 12.82 -16.67 0.19
CA LEU A 340 13.15 -17.43 -1.02
C LEU A 340 13.61 -18.85 -0.72
N ILE A 341 14.41 -19.06 0.33
CA ILE A 341 14.84 -20.39 0.77
C ILE A 341 13.63 -21.21 1.25
N ALA A 342 12.77 -20.63 2.09
CA ALA A 342 11.57 -21.29 2.58
C ALA A 342 10.62 -21.68 1.43
N GLY A 343 10.40 -20.76 0.47
CA GLY A 343 9.61 -21.01 -0.73
C GLY A 343 10.20 -22.12 -1.60
N ALA A 344 11.53 -22.12 -1.83
CA ALA A 344 12.22 -23.14 -2.61
C ALA A 344 12.11 -24.53 -1.96
N ILE A 345 12.27 -24.62 -0.64
CA ILE A 345 12.07 -25.87 0.11
C ILE A 345 10.62 -26.34 -0.01
N GLY A 346 9.65 -25.43 0.14
CA GLY A 346 8.22 -25.74 -0.02
C GLY A 346 7.90 -26.33 -1.40
N ILE A 347 8.35 -25.67 -2.48
CA ILE A 347 8.17 -26.15 -3.86
C ILE A 347 8.84 -27.52 -4.04
N ALA A 348 10.05 -27.70 -3.54
CA ALA A 348 10.76 -28.98 -3.63
C ALA A 348 9.99 -30.11 -2.94
N LEU A 349 9.44 -29.87 -1.75
CA LEU A 349 8.62 -30.84 -1.03
C LEU A 349 7.33 -31.18 -1.78
N VAL A 350 6.65 -30.17 -2.35
CA VAL A 350 5.46 -30.38 -3.20
C VAL A 350 5.81 -31.22 -4.43
N PHE A 351 6.94 -30.94 -5.09
CA PHE A 351 7.38 -31.69 -6.27
C PHE A 351 7.72 -33.15 -5.92
N VAL A 352 8.43 -33.37 -4.81
CA VAL A 352 8.74 -34.72 -4.33
C VAL A 352 7.45 -35.49 -4.01
N TYR A 353 6.52 -34.87 -3.29
CA TYR A 353 5.22 -35.47 -2.99
C TYR A 353 4.44 -35.81 -4.27
N ALA A 354 4.37 -34.87 -5.22
CA ALA A 354 3.69 -35.06 -6.50
C ALA A 354 4.29 -36.21 -7.30
N LEU A 355 5.61 -36.34 -7.36
CA LEU A 355 6.29 -37.44 -8.05
C LEU A 355 6.08 -38.79 -7.36
N VAL A 356 6.14 -38.84 -6.03
CA VAL A 356 5.93 -40.09 -5.28
C VAL A 356 4.49 -40.58 -5.40
N TYR A 357 3.52 -39.68 -5.19
CA TYR A 357 2.10 -40.02 -5.16
C TYR A 357 1.48 -40.16 -6.56
N TYR A 358 1.74 -39.20 -7.47
CA TYR A 358 1.13 -39.13 -8.80
C TYR A 358 2.04 -39.62 -9.95
N ARG A 359 3.34 -39.87 -9.69
CA ARG A 359 4.31 -40.39 -10.69
C ARG A 359 4.33 -39.55 -11.97
N LEU A 360 4.01 -40.15 -13.11
CA LEU A 360 3.98 -39.46 -14.41
C LEU A 360 2.94 -38.32 -14.46
N LEU A 361 1.84 -38.42 -13.72
CA LEU A 361 0.89 -37.32 -13.56
C LEU A 361 1.48 -36.19 -12.71
N GLY A 362 2.40 -36.51 -11.80
CA GLY A 362 3.17 -35.53 -11.04
C GLY A 362 4.06 -34.65 -11.93
N LEU A 363 4.60 -35.17 -13.04
CA LEU A 363 5.34 -34.35 -14.01
C LEU A 363 4.44 -33.32 -14.71
N VAL A 364 3.18 -33.65 -14.96
CA VAL A 364 2.20 -32.71 -15.52
C VAL A 364 1.94 -31.59 -14.53
N MET A 365 1.74 -31.94 -13.25
CA MET A 365 1.57 -30.97 -12.17
C MET A 365 2.78 -30.03 -12.03
N ILE A 366 4.00 -30.58 -12.05
CA ILE A 366 5.24 -29.79 -11.99
C ILE A 366 5.34 -28.84 -13.19
N ALA A 367 5.06 -29.31 -14.41
CA ALA A 367 5.07 -28.46 -15.60
C ALA A 367 4.05 -27.32 -15.50
N SER A 368 2.85 -27.59 -14.95
CA SER A 368 1.83 -26.57 -14.70
C SER A 368 2.25 -25.56 -13.62
N LEU A 369 2.87 -26.01 -12.53
CA LEU A 369 3.37 -25.13 -11.47
C LEU A 369 4.51 -24.23 -11.95
N ILE A 370 5.45 -24.77 -12.75
CA ILE A 370 6.52 -23.97 -13.36
C ILE A 370 5.94 -22.93 -14.30
N LEU A 371 4.98 -23.30 -15.15
CA LEU A 371 4.31 -22.34 -16.03
C LEU A 371 3.58 -21.26 -15.22
N SER A 372 2.91 -21.64 -14.13
CA SER A 372 2.26 -20.68 -13.22
C SER A 372 3.27 -19.69 -12.66
N ALA A 373 4.42 -20.17 -12.16
CA ALA A 373 5.49 -19.30 -11.67
C ALA A 373 6.01 -18.32 -12.74
N VAL A 374 6.15 -18.77 -13.99
CA VAL A 374 6.55 -17.91 -15.11
C VAL A 374 5.51 -16.83 -15.40
N VAL A 375 4.23 -17.18 -15.41
CA VAL A 375 3.14 -16.21 -15.62
C VAL A 375 3.05 -15.24 -14.44
N VAL A 376 3.15 -15.71 -13.20
CA VAL A 376 3.17 -14.88 -11.98
C VAL A 376 4.34 -13.89 -12.02
N TYR A 377 5.54 -14.36 -12.36
CA TYR A 377 6.72 -13.50 -12.47
C TYR A 377 6.52 -12.39 -13.51
N ALA A 378 5.98 -12.75 -14.69
CA ALA A 378 5.69 -11.77 -15.73
C ALA A 378 4.63 -10.75 -15.27
N SER A 379 3.60 -11.20 -14.56
CA SER A 379 2.60 -10.31 -13.96
C SER A 379 3.24 -9.35 -12.97
N LEU A 380 4.11 -9.81 -12.06
CA LEU A 380 4.77 -8.95 -11.08
C LEU A 380 5.61 -7.85 -11.72
N VAL A 381 6.37 -8.17 -12.76
CA VAL A 381 7.19 -7.17 -13.48
C VAL A 381 6.30 -6.14 -14.17
N LEU A 382 5.19 -6.56 -14.77
CA LEU A 382 4.26 -5.64 -15.44
C LEU A 382 3.50 -4.76 -14.46
N LEU A 383 2.97 -5.34 -13.38
CA LEU A 383 2.23 -4.60 -12.37
C LEU A 383 3.11 -3.63 -11.58
N GLY A 384 4.37 -3.98 -11.31
CA GLY A 384 5.33 -3.05 -10.71
C GLY A 384 5.54 -1.81 -11.56
N ARG A 385 5.56 -1.95 -12.88
CA ARG A 385 5.78 -0.80 -13.78
C ARG A 385 4.53 0.05 -13.99
N GLU A 386 3.37 -0.57 -14.16
CA GLU A 386 2.14 0.15 -14.54
C GLU A 386 1.40 0.75 -13.34
N ILE A 387 1.48 0.11 -12.17
CA ILE A 387 0.69 0.46 -10.98
C ILE A 387 1.59 0.75 -9.77
N GLY A 388 2.93 0.69 -9.93
CA GLY A 388 3.86 0.82 -8.79
C GLY A 388 3.79 -0.37 -7.83
N PHE A 389 3.27 -1.53 -8.25
CA PHE A 389 3.15 -2.66 -7.33
C PHE A 389 4.52 -3.18 -6.87
N THR A 390 4.80 -2.99 -5.58
CA THR A 390 5.99 -3.50 -4.92
C THR A 390 5.72 -4.85 -4.23
N LEU A 391 6.64 -5.80 -4.40
CA LEU A 391 6.54 -7.11 -3.77
C LEU A 391 7.05 -7.03 -2.32
N SER A 392 6.15 -7.13 -1.34
CA SER A 392 6.50 -7.26 0.08
C SER A 392 6.72 -8.71 0.52
N LEU A 393 7.27 -8.93 1.71
CA LEU A 393 7.36 -10.21 2.41
C LEU A 393 5.99 -10.83 2.62
N ALA A 394 5.01 -10.03 3.02
CA ALA A 394 3.63 -10.48 3.13
C ALA A 394 3.10 -10.92 1.75
N GLY A 395 3.45 -10.20 0.68
CA GLY A 395 3.20 -10.64 -0.69
C GLY A 395 3.87 -11.98 -1.05
N ILE A 396 5.13 -12.19 -0.64
CA ILE A 396 5.84 -13.47 -0.80
C ILE A 396 5.07 -14.60 -0.08
N ALA A 397 4.63 -14.37 1.16
CA ALA A 397 3.82 -15.34 1.90
C ALA A 397 2.52 -15.67 1.17
N GLY A 398 1.86 -14.67 0.57
CA GLY A 398 0.67 -14.86 -0.29
C GLY A 398 0.93 -15.81 -1.45
N PHE A 399 2.06 -15.65 -2.16
CA PHE A 399 2.45 -16.58 -3.23
C PHE A 399 2.81 -17.98 -2.72
N ILE A 400 3.47 -18.10 -1.57
CA ILE A 400 3.77 -19.40 -0.95
C ILE A 400 2.48 -20.14 -0.63
N VAL A 401 1.49 -19.47 -0.05
CA VAL A 401 0.16 -20.03 0.21
C VAL A 401 -0.54 -20.42 -1.09
N ALA A 402 -0.48 -19.55 -2.10
CA ALA A 402 -1.10 -19.79 -3.40
C ALA A 402 -0.54 -21.03 -4.12
N ILE A 403 0.76 -21.34 -3.97
CA ILE A 403 1.34 -22.58 -4.51
C ILE A 403 0.63 -23.81 -3.93
N GLY A 404 0.26 -23.79 -2.66
CA GLY A 404 -0.53 -24.86 -2.05
C GLY A 404 -1.95 -24.96 -2.62
N ILE A 405 -2.60 -23.82 -2.84
CA ILE A 405 -3.96 -23.76 -3.42
C ILE A 405 -3.95 -24.24 -4.87
N THR A 406 -3.01 -23.77 -5.70
CA THR A 406 -2.84 -24.24 -7.09
C THR A 406 -2.58 -25.75 -7.15
N ALA A 407 -1.81 -26.28 -6.19
CA ALA A 407 -1.58 -27.72 -6.07
C ALA A 407 -2.88 -28.50 -5.80
N ASP A 408 -3.81 -27.95 -5.00
CA ASP A 408 -5.11 -28.57 -4.71
C ASP A 408 -5.99 -28.69 -5.98
N SER A 409 -6.02 -27.66 -6.82
CA SER A 409 -6.72 -27.68 -8.12
C SER A 409 -6.29 -28.88 -8.98
N PHE A 410 -4.99 -29.19 -8.99
CA PHE A 410 -4.45 -30.35 -9.71
C PHE A 410 -4.85 -31.68 -9.06
N VAL A 411 -4.76 -31.77 -7.73
CA VAL A 411 -5.16 -32.96 -6.96
C VAL A 411 -6.62 -33.30 -7.20
N VAL A 412 -7.52 -32.31 -7.13
CA VAL A 412 -8.95 -32.49 -7.40
C VAL A 412 -9.17 -33.01 -8.82
N TYR A 413 -8.48 -32.45 -9.82
CA TYR A 413 -8.62 -32.94 -11.19
C TYR A 413 -8.15 -34.39 -11.36
N PHE A 414 -7.00 -34.74 -10.77
CA PHE A 414 -6.42 -36.07 -10.88
C PHE A 414 -7.19 -37.13 -10.12
N GLU A 415 -7.74 -36.83 -8.95
CA GLU A 415 -8.60 -37.78 -8.23
C GLU A 415 -9.89 -38.06 -9.01
N ARG A 416 -10.52 -37.03 -9.59
CA ARG A 416 -11.70 -37.24 -10.46
C ARG A 416 -11.35 -38.02 -11.73
N LEU A 417 -10.16 -37.85 -12.27
CA LEU A 417 -9.67 -38.67 -13.37
C LEU A 417 -9.45 -40.13 -12.95
N LYS A 418 -8.87 -40.37 -11.76
CA LYS A 418 -8.69 -41.70 -11.20
C LYS A 418 -10.02 -42.39 -10.95
N ASP A 419 -11.03 -41.69 -10.45
CA ASP A 419 -12.39 -42.22 -10.24
C ASP A 419 -13.01 -42.73 -11.55
N GLU A 420 -12.94 -41.94 -12.61
CA GLU A 420 -13.46 -42.32 -13.93
C GLU A 420 -12.76 -43.57 -14.49
N ILE A 421 -11.46 -43.73 -14.21
CA ILE A 421 -10.67 -44.89 -14.64
C ILE A 421 -10.99 -46.11 -13.76
N ARG A 422 -11.25 -45.91 -12.46
CA ARG A 422 -11.75 -46.96 -11.54
C ARG A 422 -13.11 -47.50 -11.97
N GLU A 423 -13.96 -46.67 -12.58
CA GLU A 423 -15.21 -47.11 -13.22
C GLU A 423 -14.99 -47.90 -14.53
N GLY A 424 -13.74 -48.18 -14.93
CA GLY A 424 -13.39 -49.00 -16.08
C GLY A 424 -13.31 -48.24 -17.40
N ARG A 425 -13.26 -46.91 -17.37
CA ARG A 425 -13.19 -46.07 -18.57
C ARG A 425 -11.73 -45.94 -19.03
N THR A 426 -11.53 -45.92 -20.33
CA THR A 426 -10.21 -45.65 -20.91
C THR A 426 -9.78 -44.22 -20.63
N LEU A 427 -8.48 -43.97 -20.50
CA LEU A 427 -7.93 -42.65 -20.22
C LEU A 427 -8.44 -41.55 -21.19
N ARG A 428 -8.55 -41.89 -22.48
CA ARG A 428 -9.06 -40.98 -23.53
C ARG A 428 -10.51 -40.56 -23.31
N SER A 429 -11.35 -41.44 -22.78
CA SER A 429 -12.76 -41.13 -22.48
C SER A 429 -12.99 -40.61 -21.06
N ALA A 430 -12.06 -40.90 -20.14
CA ALA A 430 -12.09 -40.44 -18.75
C ALA A 430 -11.77 -38.94 -18.63
N VAL A 431 -10.73 -38.45 -19.31
CA VAL A 431 -10.28 -37.04 -19.24
C VAL A 431 -11.37 -35.98 -19.45
N PRO A 432 -12.16 -36.01 -20.55
CA PRO A 432 -13.19 -34.99 -20.77
C PRO A 432 -14.34 -35.10 -19.76
N ARG A 433 -14.61 -36.28 -19.20
CA ARG A 433 -15.68 -36.49 -18.21
C ARG A 433 -15.26 -36.07 -16.81
N ALA A 434 -14.04 -36.44 -16.41
CA ALA A 434 -13.40 -35.97 -15.18
C ALA A 434 -13.36 -34.44 -15.15
N TRP A 435 -13.02 -33.80 -16.27
CA TRP A 435 -12.94 -32.35 -16.38
C TRP A 435 -14.27 -31.64 -16.07
N VAL A 436 -15.40 -32.16 -16.57
CA VAL A 436 -16.71 -31.54 -16.32
C VAL A 436 -17.06 -31.52 -14.84
N ARG A 437 -16.65 -32.56 -14.09
CA ARG A 437 -16.83 -32.64 -12.64
C ARG A 437 -15.81 -31.78 -11.89
N ALA A 438 -14.52 -31.93 -12.22
CA ALA A 438 -13.42 -31.26 -11.56
C ALA A 438 -13.50 -29.73 -11.71
N ARG A 439 -13.80 -29.21 -12.90
CA ARG A 439 -13.86 -27.76 -13.15
C ARG A 439 -14.87 -27.04 -12.24
N ARG A 440 -15.96 -27.70 -11.84
CA ARG A 440 -16.95 -27.08 -10.95
C ARG A 440 -16.39 -26.95 -9.54
N THR A 441 -15.71 -27.98 -9.05
CA THR A 441 -15.07 -27.97 -7.74
C THR A 441 -13.92 -26.96 -7.70
N ILE A 442 -13.06 -26.95 -8.73
CA ILE A 442 -11.94 -26.00 -8.86
C ILE A 442 -12.46 -24.56 -8.86
N LEU A 443 -13.40 -24.23 -9.75
CA LEU A 443 -14.00 -22.89 -9.80
C LEU A 443 -14.65 -22.47 -8.48
N SER A 444 -15.31 -23.40 -7.76
CA SER A 444 -15.91 -23.09 -6.47
C SER A 444 -14.88 -22.89 -5.37
N ALA A 445 -13.82 -23.69 -5.32
CA ALA A 445 -12.74 -23.54 -4.35
C ALA A 445 -11.97 -22.22 -4.56
N ASP A 446 -11.55 -21.96 -5.80
CA ASP A 446 -10.82 -20.73 -6.15
C ASP A 446 -11.67 -19.48 -5.99
N ALA A 447 -12.99 -19.55 -6.25
CA ALA A 447 -13.89 -18.42 -6.00
C ALA A 447 -13.97 -18.07 -4.51
N VAL A 448 -13.92 -19.05 -3.61
CA VAL A 448 -13.89 -18.80 -2.15
C VAL A 448 -12.58 -18.16 -1.75
N SER A 449 -11.44 -18.68 -2.24
CA SER A 449 -10.12 -18.11 -1.99
C SER A 449 -9.99 -16.68 -2.52
N PHE A 450 -10.50 -16.43 -3.73
CA PHE A 450 -10.51 -15.10 -4.35
C PHE A 450 -11.43 -14.13 -3.59
N LEU A 451 -12.60 -14.58 -3.13
CA LEU A 451 -13.50 -13.75 -2.32
C LEU A 451 -12.85 -13.38 -0.98
N ALA A 452 -12.17 -14.33 -0.33
CA ALA A 452 -11.42 -14.05 0.90
C ALA A 452 -10.31 -13.02 0.65
N ALA A 453 -9.55 -13.17 -0.43
CA ALA A 453 -8.55 -12.20 -0.85
C ALA A 453 -9.15 -10.82 -1.14
N ALA A 454 -10.30 -10.74 -1.82
CA ALA A 454 -10.96 -9.47 -2.11
C ALA A 454 -11.46 -8.75 -0.84
N ILE A 455 -12.02 -9.50 0.11
CA ILE A 455 -12.45 -8.95 1.41
C ILE A 455 -11.25 -8.44 2.20
N LEU A 456 -10.17 -9.22 2.26
CA LEU A 456 -8.94 -8.81 2.94
C LEU A 456 -8.32 -7.58 2.27
N TYR A 457 -8.31 -7.51 0.94
CA TYR A 457 -7.76 -6.37 0.21
C TYR A 457 -8.55 -5.07 0.47
N TRP A 458 -9.87 -5.17 0.65
CA TRP A 458 -10.70 -3.99 0.89
C TRP A 458 -10.64 -3.49 2.34
N LEU A 459 -10.55 -4.41 3.31
CA LEU A 459 -10.60 -4.06 4.73
C LEU A 459 -9.22 -3.83 5.35
N ALA A 460 -8.15 -4.32 4.73
CA ALA A 460 -6.82 -4.26 5.32
C ALA A 460 -5.97 -3.10 4.75
N ILE A 461 -4.96 -2.73 5.53
CA ILE A 461 -4.02 -1.64 5.27
C ILE A 461 -2.59 -2.23 5.22
N GLY A 462 -1.70 -1.59 4.45
CA GLY A 462 -0.29 -1.96 4.38
C GLY A 462 -0.01 -3.40 3.96
N ASP A 463 0.80 -4.13 4.72
CA ASP A 463 1.30 -5.47 4.37
C ASP A 463 0.22 -6.50 4.10
N VAL A 464 -0.87 -6.47 4.87
CA VAL A 464 -1.97 -7.42 4.74
C VAL A 464 -2.69 -7.24 3.40
N LYS A 465 -2.74 -6.01 2.89
CA LYS A 465 -3.29 -5.69 1.57
C LYS A 465 -2.40 -6.26 0.46
N GLY A 466 -1.07 -6.20 0.61
CA GLY A 466 -0.11 -6.85 -0.28
C GLY A 466 -0.23 -8.38 -0.30
N PHE A 467 -0.39 -9.01 0.87
CA PHE A 467 -0.69 -10.44 0.98
C PHE A 467 -2.00 -10.81 0.25
N ALA A 468 -3.07 -10.05 0.50
CA ALA A 468 -4.37 -10.28 -0.12
C ALA A 468 -4.32 -10.14 -1.64
N PHE A 469 -3.62 -9.11 -2.14
CA PHE A 469 -3.45 -8.87 -3.56
C PHE A 469 -2.73 -10.03 -4.27
N THR A 470 -1.59 -10.47 -3.74
CA THR A 470 -0.80 -11.56 -4.32
C THR A 470 -1.56 -12.89 -4.30
N LEU A 471 -2.31 -13.19 -3.23
CA LEU A 471 -3.20 -14.35 -3.14
C LEU A 471 -4.33 -14.27 -4.17
N GLY A 472 -4.96 -13.11 -4.34
CA GLY A 472 -6.02 -12.90 -5.33
C GLY A 472 -5.51 -13.04 -6.77
N LEU A 473 -4.41 -12.37 -7.10
CA LEU A 473 -3.76 -12.43 -8.41
C LEU A 473 -3.37 -13.87 -8.78
N SER A 474 -2.70 -14.57 -7.87
CA SER A 474 -2.27 -15.96 -8.10
C SER A 474 -3.44 -16.93 -8.27
N THR A 475 -4.54 -16.73 -7.53
CA THR A 475 -5.78 -17.53 -7.70
C THR A 475 -6.39 -17.35 -9.09
N VAL A 476 -6.41 -16.12 -9.61
CA VAL A 476 -6.89 -15.85 -10.99
C VAL A 476 -5.96 -16.52 -12.01
N LEU A 477 -4.65 -16.43 -11.82
CA LEU A 477 -3.67 -17.04 -12.71
C LEU A 477 -3.73 -18.57 -12.67
N ASP A 478 -4.04 -19.19 -11.52
CA ASP A 478 -4.25 -20.63 -11.43
C ASP A 478 -5.37 -21.10 -12.36
N LEU A 479 -6.51 -20.41 -12.34
CA LEU A 479 -7.63 -20.71 -13.24
C LEU A 479 -7.20 -20.61 -14.71
N VAL A 480 -6.43 -19.58 -15.08
CA VAL A 480 -5.91 -19.44 -16.45
C VAL A 480 -5.04 -20.64 -16.83
N VAL A 481 -4.11 -21.05 -15.95
CA VAL A 481 -3.20 -22.18 -16.19
C VAL A 481 -3.95 -23.50 -16.25
N VAL A 482 -4.88 -23.75 -15.33
CA VAL A 482 -5.66 -24.99 -15.27
C VAL A 482 -6.49 -25.18 -16.55
N PHE A 483 -7.13 -24.11 -17.05
CA PHE A 483 -8.00 -24.17 -18.23
C PHE A 483 -7.23 -24.13 -19.56
N LEU A 484 -6.20 -23.30 -19.68
CA LEU A 484 -5.47 -23.11 -20.95
C LEU A 484 -4.29 -24.07 -21.13
N PHE A 485 -3.74 -24.61 -20.05
CA PHE A 485 -2.59 -25.50 -20.10
C PHE A 485 -2.90 -26.90 -19.61
N THR A 486 -3.30 -27.05 -18.34
CA THR A 486 -3.37 -28.36 -17.67
C THR A 486 -4.40 -29.29 -18.32
N HIS A 487 -5.63 -28.83 -18.53
CA HIS A 487 -6.66 -29.66 -19.17
C HIS A 487 -6.30 -30.02 -20.63
N PRO A 488 -5.92 -29.07 -21.50
CA PRO A 488 -5.48 -29.37 -22.86
C PRO A 488 -4.28 -30.32 -22.92
N LEU A 489 -3.30 -30.15 -22.02
CA LEU A 489 -2.15 -31.03 -21.91
C LEU A 489 -2.57 -32.45 -21.55
N MET A 490 -3.46 -32.61 -20.58
CA MET A 490 -4.03 -33.93 -20.24
C MET A 490 -4.84 -34.55 -21.39
N ALA A 491 -5.60 -33.75 -22.14
CA ALA A 491 -6.35 -34.23 -23.30
C ALA A 491 -5.45 -34.69 -24.46
N VAL A 492 -4.25 -34.10 -24.60
CA VAL A 492 -3.23 -34.53 -25.55
C VAL A 492 -2.50 -35.78 -25.04
N LEU A 493 -2.04 -35.77 -23.79
CA LEU A 493 -1.31 -36.88 -23.16
C LEU A 493 -2.16 -38.17 -23.13
N ALA A 494 -3.46 -38.06 -22.90
CA ALA A 494 -4.39 -39.19 -22.92
C ALA A 494 -4.51 -39.91 -24.27
N ARG A 495 -4.00 -39.31 -25.36
CA ARG A 495 -3.96 -39.95 -26.69
C ARG A 495 -2.74 -40.86 -26.85
N PHE A 496 -1.67 -40.64 -26.08
CA PHE A 496 -0.46 -41.44 -26.16
C PHE A 496 -0.59 -42.74 -25.37
N ARG A 497 -0.31 -43.87 -26.03
CA ARG A 497 -0.46 -45.22 -25.46
C ARG A 497 0.45 -45.46 -24.25
N ALA A 498 1.61 -44.79 -24.18
CA ALA A 498 2.53 -44.87 -23.04
C ALA A 498 1.94 -44.29 -21.75
N PHE A 499 1.11 -43.25 -21.85
CA PHE A 499 0.51 -42.55 -20.71
C PHE A 499 -0.62 -43.37 -20.06
N GLY A 500 -1.23 -44.32 -20.78
CA GLY A 500 -2.23 -45.24 -20.25
C GLY A 500 -1.66 -46.52 -19.61
N GLN A 501 -0.34 -46.73 -19.63
CA GLN A 501 0.25 -47.95 -19.06
C GLN A 501 0.36 -47.86 -17.53
N SER A 502 -0.24 -48.85 -16.86
CA SER A 502 -0.26 -49.09 -15.41
C SER A 502 1.09 -48.90 -14.69
N ARG A 503 2.21 -49.20 -15.36
CA ARG A 503 3.56 -49.13 -14.79
C ARG A 503 4.05 -47.68 -14.56
N PHE A 504 3.67 -46.75 -15.43
CA PHE A 504 4.19 -45.37 -15.41
C PHE A 504 3.19 -44.36 -14.82
N SER A 505 1.89 -44.55 -15.06
CA SER A 505 0.89 -43.56 -14.68
C SER A 505 0.41 -43.62 -13.22
N GLY A 506 0.84 -44.59 -12.41
CA GLY A 506 0.30 -44.81 -11.06
C GLY A 506 -1.14 -45.35 -11.02
N LEU A 507 -1.83 -45.39 -12.17
CA LEU A 507 -3.18 -45.93 -12.38
C LEU A 507 -3.26 -47.47 -12.32
N GLY A 508 -2.12 -48.14 -12.13
CA GLY A 508 -1.95 -49.57 -12.34
C GLY A 508 -2.45 -50.54 -11.26
N GLN A 509 -2.74 -50.02 -10.06
CA GLN A 509 -3.27 -50.81 -8.94
C GLN A 509 -4.75 -51.21 -9.16
N VAL A 510 -5.43 -50.58 -10.12
CA VAL A 510 -6.87 -50.70 -10.33
C VAL A 510 -7.24 -51.85 -11.30
N ASP A 511 -6.30 -52.28 -12.14
CA ASP A 511 -6.54 -53.36 -13.14
C ASP A 511 -6.51 -54.78 -12.54
N ARG A 512 -6.09 -54.95 -11.27
CA ARG A 512 -5.92 -56.28 -10.66
C ARG A 512 -7.20 -56.86 -10.06
N THR A 513 -8.20 -56.04 -9.71
CA THR A 513 -9.43 -56.53 -9.07
C THR A 513 -10.39 -57.23 -10.02
N ARG A 514 -10.18 -57.16 -11.34
CA ARG A 514 -11.10 -57.74 -12.34
C ARG A 514 -10.72 -59.12 -12.88
N ARG A 515 -9.51 -59.62 -12.64
CA ARG A 515 -9.11 -60.96 -13.13
C ARG A 515 -9.78 -62.13 -12.41
N SER A 516 -10.63 -61.88 -11.41
CA SER A 516 -11.32 -62.94 -10.66
C SER A 516 -12.81 -63.10 -10.99
N ALA A 517 -13.39 -62.32 -11.89
CA ALA A 517 -14.79 -62.50 -12.29
C ALA A 517 -14.88 -63.35 -13.58
N ALA A 518 -15.11 -64.66 -13.41
CA ALA A 518 -15.37 -65.60 -14.49
C ALA A 518 -16.60 -65.21 -15.32
N PRO A 519 -16.64 -65.55 -16.63
CA PRO A 519 -17.75 -65.15 -17.50
C PRO A 519 -19.00 -65.99 -17.20
N VAL A 520 -20.11 -65.31 -16.90
CA VAL A 520 -21.45 -65.91 -16.86
C VAL A 520 -21.90 -66.15 -18.31
N VAL A 521 -22.11 -67.42 -18.66
CA VAL A 521 -22.65 -67.86 -19.95
C VAL A 521 -24.10 -67.36 -20.07
N ALA A 522 -24.37 -66.56 -21.09
CA ALA A 522 -25.72 -66.11 -21.42
C ALA A 522 -26.46 -67.21 -22.19
N ALA A 523 -27.62 -67.61 -21.70
CA ALA A 523 -28.52 -68.55 -22.37
C ALA A 523 -29.38 -67.83 -23.43
N ASP A 524 -29.54 -68.50 -24.57
CA ASP A 524 -30.31 -68.12 -25.75
C ASP A 524 -31.73 -67.64 -25.45
N ARG A 525 -32.17 -66.60 -26.18
CA ARG A 525 -33.59 -66.37 -26.47
C ARG A 525 -33.81 -66.21 -27.97
N GLN A 526 -34.54 -67.19 -28.50
CA GLN A 526 -35.01 -67.32 -29.87
C GLN A 526 -35.81 -66.10 -30.35
N LEU A 527 -35.58 -65.79 -31.63
CA LEU A 527 -36.35 -64.92 -32.50
C LEU A 527 -37.76 -65.47 -32.74
N VAL A 528 -38.79 -64.61 -32.65
CA VAL A 528 -40.07 -64.79 -33.36
C VAL A 528 -40.41 -63.47 -34.05
N GLY A 529 -40.63 -63.57 -35.36
CA GLY A 529 -40.82 -62.47 -36.29
C GLY A 529 -42.24 -61.92 -36.37
N ALA A 530 -42.34 -60.91 -37.23
CA ALA A 530 -43.45 -60.01 -37.47
C ALA A 530 -44.75 -60.65 -37.98
N GLY A 531 -45.87 -59.99 -37.68
CA GLY A 531 -47.18 -60.25 -38.28
C GLY A 531 -48.11 -59.05 -38.11
N SER A 532 -48.39 -58.39 -39.23
CA SER A 532 -49.36 -57.31 -39.45
C SER A 532 -50.79 -57.65 -39.03
N GLY A 533 -51.57 -56.65 -38.59
CA GLY A 533 -53.02 -56.80 -38.50
C GLY A 533 -53.73 -55.56 -37.96
N ALA A 534 -54.48 -54.89 -38.83
CA ALA A 534 -55.33 -53.74 -38.54
C ALA A 534 -56.51 -54.07 -37.61
N GLY A 535 -57.06 -53.05 -36.92
CA GLY A 535 -58.47 -53.06 -36.55
C GLY A 535 -58.84 -52.48 -35.18
N ARG A 536 -59.45 -51.29 -35.23
CA ARG A 536 -60.78 -51.00 -34.65
C ARG A 536 -60.90 -50.81 -33.11
N GLY A 537 -60.94 -49.54 -32.71
CA GLY A 537 -62.08 -48.96 -31.99
C GLY A 537 -62.19 -49.14 -30.47
N PRO A 538 -63.02 -48.30 -29.81
CA PRO A 538 -62.70 -47.70 -28.51
C PRO A 538 -63.64 -48.14 -27.37
N ARG A 539 -63.23 -47.93 -26.12
CA ARG A 539 -64.08 -47.61 -24.93
C ARG A 539 -63.18 -47.54 -23.69
N ALA A 540 -63.22 -46.43 -22.95
CA ALA A 540 -64.04 -46.24 -21.74
C ALA A 540 -63.58 -47.20 -20.63
N SER A 541 -63.35 -46.81 -19.40
CA SER A 541 -63.72 -45.65 -18.59
C SER A 541 -63.13 -45.92 -17.21
N GLN A 542 -63.11 -44.89 -16.36
CA GLN A 542 -63.16 -45.03 -14.89
C GLN A 542 -61.88 -45.57 -14.23
N ASP A 543 -61.49 -45.14 -13.05
CA ASP A 543 -61.91 -44.08 -12.14
C ASP A 543 -60.89 -44.17 -11.00
N ARG A 544 -60.68 -43.06 -10.28
CA ARG A 544 -60.30 -43.04 -8.85
C ARG A 544 -59.00 -43.75 -8.42
N SER A 545 -58.25 -43.31 -7.43
CA SER A 545 -58.19 -42.13 -6.55
C SER A 545 -57.23 -42.56 -5.45
N GLN A 546 -56.58 -41.57 -4.81
CA GLN A 546 -55.86 -41.66 -3.54
C GLN A 546 -54.47 -42.32 -3.66
N ALA A 547 -53.39 -41.75 -3.16
CA ALA A 547 -53.17 -40.56 -2.33
C ALA A 547 -51.82 -39.94 -2.67
#